data_AF-A0A7G2TF83-F1
#
_entry.id   AF-A0A7G2TF83-F1
#
_cell.length_a   1.000
_cell.length_b   1.000
_cell.length_c   1.000
_cell.angle_alpha   90.00
_cell.angle_beta   90.00
_cell.angle_gamma   90.00
#
_symmetry.space_group_name_H-M   'P 1'
#
loop_
_entity.id
_entity.type
_entity.pdbx_description
1 polymer ?
#
loop_
_entity_poly.entity_id
_entity_poly.type
_entity_poly.pdbx_seq_one_letter_code
_entity_poly.pdbx_strand_id
1 'polypeptide(L)'
;MSLVRPFSIKRVDGWHVVLDGNGKTVSAPRTTRAQAVELVEELTRRALRKTRACMCCGVLFVSEGPHNRLCNPCRGQGTSLPPEAAIPSRNRLPNR
;
A
#
# COMPACT_ATOMS: atom_id res chain seq x y z
N MET A 1 2.70 8.70 15.14
CA MET A 1 1.35 8.31 14.70
C MET A 1 1.26 6.80 14.74
N SER A 2 0.59 6.23 15.75
CA SER A 2 0.41 4.77 15.84
C SER A 2 -0.23 4.23 14.57
N LEU A 3 0.40 3.22 13.96
CA LEU A 3 -0.22 2.40 12.93
C LEU A 3 -1.38 1.65 13.58
N VAL A 4 -2.55 2.29 13.67
CA VAL A 4 -3.78 1.61 14.07
C VAL A 4 -3.99 0.53 13.01
N ARG A 5 -3.72 -0.72 13.37
CA ARG A 5 -4.07 -1.87 12.54
C ARG A 5 -5.59 -1.98 12.57
N PRO A 6 -6.29 -1.61 11.47
CA PRO A 6 -7.75 -1.52 11.51
C PRO A 6 -8.42 -2.89 11.56
N PHE A 7 -7.66 -3.95 11.30
CA PHE A 7 -8.13 -5.33 11.35
C PHE A 7 -7.17 -6.22 12.15
N SER A 8 -7.73 -7.22 12.82
CA SER A 8 -6.99 -8.20 13.63
C SER A 8 -7.45 -9.64 13.33
N ILE A 9 -6.58 -10.62 13.59
CA ILE A 9 -6.89 -12.04 13.38
C ILE A 9 -7.04 -12.69 14.75
N LYS A 10 -8.15 -13.41 14.95
CA LYS A 10 -8.39 -14.23 16.14
C LYS A 10 -8.62 -15.68 15.74
N ARG A 11 -8.15 -16.62 16.57
CA ARG A 11 -8.42 -18.05 16.39
C ARG A 11 -9.60 -18.45 17.26
N VAL A 12 -10.63 -19.05 16.66
CA VAL A 12 -11.87 -19.47 17.33
C VAL A 12 -12.24 -20.86 16.79
N ASP A 13 -12.31 -21.86 17.66
CA ASP A 13 -12.71 -23.24 17.34
C ASP A 13 -11.98 -23.86 16.14
N GLY A 14 -10.66 -23.59 16.03
CA GLY A 14 -9.82 -24.08 14.92
C GLY A 14 -9.83 -23.21 13.67
N TRP A 15 -10.68 -22.19 13.61
CA TRP A 15 -10.79 -21.26 12.49
C TRP A 15 -10.07 -19.94 12.75
N HIS A 16 -9.72 -19.23 11.68
CA HIS A 16 -9.12 -17.90 11.72
C HIS A 16 -10.14 -16.86 11.29
N VAL A 17 -10.61 -16.04 12.23
CA VAL A 17 -11.57 -14.95 11.97
C VAL A 17 -10.86 -13.61 11.90
N VAL A 18 -11.29 -12.75 10.97
CA VAL A 18 -10.81 -11.38 10.85
C VAL A 18 -11.83 -10.43 11.48
N LEU A 19 -11.35 -9.60 12.40
CA LEU A 19 -12.15 -8.63 13.16
C LEU A 19 -11.76 -7.21 12.78
N ASP A 20 -12.72 -6.28 12.76
CA ASP A 20 -12.45 -4.84 12.65
C ASP A 20 -11.95 -4.23 13.98
N GLY A 21 -11.71 -2.92 13.98
CA GLY A 21 -11.30 -2.16 15.17
C GLY A 21 -12.35 -2.13 16.29
N ASN A 22 -13.60 -2.53 16.03
CA ASN A 22 -14.67 -2.67 17.01
C ASN A 22 -14.85 -4.13 17.47
N GLY A 23 -14.02 -5.05 16.99
CA GLY A 23 -14.11 -6.48 17.31
C GLY A 23 -15.20 -7.23 16.54
N LYS A 24 -15.84 -6.63 15.53
CA LYS A 24 -16.86 -7.27 14.68
C LYS A 24 -16.20 -8.10 13.60
N THR A 25 -16.73 -9.30 13.35
CA THR A 25 -16.32 -10.12 12.20
C THR A 25 -16.71 -9.45 10.89
N VAL A 26 -15.72 -9.24 10.02
CA VAL A 26 -15.92 -8.58 8.72
C VAL A 26 -16.02 -9.56 7.55
N SER A 27 -15.73 -10.85 7.81
CA SER A 27 -15.74 -11.90 6.81
C SER A 27 -16.04 -13.27 7.41
N ALA A 28 -16.33 -14.24 6.54
CA ALA A 28 -16.36 -15.65 6.91
C ALA A 28 -14.99 -16.11 7.48
N PRO A 29 -14.98 -17.11 8.39
CA PRO A 29 -13.75 -17.68 8.93
C PRO A 29 -12.89 -18.35 7.85
N ARG A 30 -11.56 -18.32 8.03
CA ARG A 30 -10.59 -18.98 7.15
C ARG A 30 -10.00 -20.21 7.79
N THR A 31 -9.66 -21.21 6.99
CA THR A 31 -9.07 -22.46 7.46
C THR A 31 -7.62 -22.24 7.91
N THR A 32 -6.86 -21.43 7.17
CA THR A 32 -5.44 -21.19 7.47
C THR A 32 -5.18 -19.75 7.92
N ARG A 33 -4.10 -19.58 8.70
CA ARG A 33 -3.63 -18.25 9.12
C ARG A 33 -3.21 -17.39 7.92
N ALA A 34 -2.57 -18.00 6.91
CA ALA A 34 -2.10 -17.28 5.73
C ALA A 34 -3.26 -16.59 4.99
N GLN A 35 -4.37 -17.29 4.77
CA GLN A 35 -5.57 -16.71 4.17
C GLN A 35 -6.14 -15.55 4.99
N ALA A 36 -6.11 -15.64 6.32
CA ALA A 36 -6.56 -14.55 7.19
C ALA A 36 -5.60 -13.35 7.12
N VAL A 37 -4.30 -13.57 6.96
CA VAL A 37 -3.30 -12.49 6.77
C VAL A 37 -3.51 -11.78 5.44
N GLU A 38 -3.63 -12.51 4.33
CA GLU A 38 -3.91 -11.94 3.01
C GLU A 38 -5.18 -11.09 3.01
N LEU A 39 -6.22 -11.58 3.70
CA LEU A 39 -7.48 -10.85 3.85
C LEU A 39 -7.31 -9.57 4.67
N VAL A 40 -6.56 -9.61 5.78
CA VAL A 40 -6.26 -8.42 6.57
C VAL A 40 -5.49 -7.39 5.75
N GLU A 41 -4.51 -7.81 4.96
CA GLU A 41 -3.74 -6.91 4.10
C GLU A 41 -4.63 -6.24 3.05
N GLU A 42 -5.48 -7.01 2.38
CA GLU A 42 -6.41 -6.49 1.38
C GLU A 42 -7.42 -5.50 1.99
N LEU A 43 -8.02 -5.85 3.13
CA LEU A 43 -8.94 -4.96 3.84
C LEU A 43 -8.23 -3.70 4.32
N THR A 44 -7.00 -3.81 4.80
CA THR A 44 -6.18 -2.66 5.20
C THR A 44 -5.90 -1.74 4.02
N ARG A 45 -5.47 -2.28 2.87
CA ARG A 45 -5.27 -1.50 1.64
C ARG A 45 -6.54 -0.76 1.25
N ARG A 46 -7.69 -1.45 1.27
CA ARG A 46 -9.00 -0.83 0.95
C ARG A 46 -9.37 0.27 1.92
N ALA A 47 -9.19 0.06 3.23
CA ALA A 47 -9.51 1.05 4.25
C ALA A 47 -8.60 2.29 4.17
N LEU A 48 -7.36 2.13 3.70
CA LEU A 48 -6.43 3.23 3.49
C LEU A 48 -6.65 4.00 2.17
N ARG A 49 -7.51 3.49 1.27
CA ARG A 49 -7.86 4.20 0.04
C ARG A 49 -8.58 5.49 0.38
N LYS A 50 -8.08 6.62 -0.15
CA LYS A 50 -8.68 7.94 0.04
C LYS A 50 -8.64 8.70 -1.28
N THR A 51 -9.66 9.50 -1.56
CA THR A 51 -9.58 10.48 -2.65
C THR A 51 -8.59 11.57 -2.25
N ARG A 52 -7.61 11.84 -3.10
CA ARG A 52 -6.59 12.89 -2.89
C ARG A 52 -6.38 13.67 -4.18
N ALA A 53 -6.00 14.94 -4.04
CA ALA A 53 -5.47 15.72 -5.14
C ALA A 53 -4.07 15.22 -5.52
N CYS A 54 -3.81 15.07 -6.82
CA CYS A 54 -2.49 14.79 -7.37
C CYS A 54 -1.51 15.91 -7.00
N MET A 55 -0.31 15.57 -6.52
CA MET A 55 0.71 16.57 -6.20
C MET A 55 1.30 17.28 -7.43
N CYS A 56 1.11 16.74 -8.63
CA CYS A 56 1.59 17.34 -9.88
C CYS A 56 0.52 18.20 -10.56
N CYS A 57 -0.67 17.65 -10.79
CA CYS A 57 -1.72 18.33 -11.57
C CYS A 57 -2.96 18.74 -10.77
N GLY A 58 -3.02 18.45 -9.47
CA GLY A 58 -4.16 18.77 -8.61
C GLY A 58 -5.41 17.90 -8.81
N VAL A 59 -5.49 17.08 -9.87
CA VAL A 59 -6.68 16.27 -10.15
C VAL A 59 -6.99 15.30 -9.01
N LEU A 60 -8.26 15.14 -8.67
CA LEU A 60 -8.70 14.17 -7.66
C LEU A 60 -8.59 12.75 -8.20
N PHE A 61 -7.94 11.86 -7.46
CA PHE A 61 -7.82 10.44 -7.78
C PHE A 61 -7.90 9.58 -6.52
N VAL A 62 -8.21 8.29 -6.70
CA VAL A 62 -8.22 7.31 -5.62
C VAL A 62 -6.78 6.92 -5.28
N SER A 63 -6.28 7.41 -4.16
CA SER A 63 -4.95 7.09 -3.63
C SER A 63 -5.01 5.81 -2.81
N GLU A 64 -4.23 4.80 -3.19
CA GLU A 64 -4.16 3.50 -2.50
C GLU A 64 -3.40 3.52 -1.17
N GLY A 65 -2.83 4.67 -0.79
CA GLY A 65 -2.12 4.79 0.46
C GLY A 65 -1.27 6.06 0.54
N PRO A 66 -0.56 6.29 1.66
CA PRO A 66 0.23 7.50 1.90
C PRO A 66 1.28 7.79 0.81
N HIS A 67 1.86 6.73 0.23
CA HIS A 67 2.88 6.80 -0.83
C HIS A 67 2.28 7.00 -2.23
N ASN A 68 0.97 6.81 -2.41
CA ASN A 68 0.31 6.97 -3.71
C ASN A 68 -0.22 8.41 -3.86
N ARG A 69 0.67 9.36 -4.20
CA ARG A 69 0.38 10.82 -4.26
C ARG A 69 0.31 11.43 -5.67
N LEU A 70 0.56 10.63 -6.70
CA LEU A 70 0.46 11.03 -8.11
C LEU A 70 -0.63 10.21 -8.78
N CYS A 71 -1.45 10.86 -9.61
CA CYS A 71 -2.38 10.15 -10.48
C CYS A 71 -1.63 9.31 -11.52
N ASN A 72 -2.30 8.30 -12.10
CA ASN A 72 -1.68 7.39 -13.07
C ASN A 72 -1.00 8.12 -14.24
N PRO A 73 -1.60 9.17 -14.86
CA PRO A 73 -0.93 9.93 -15.92
C PRO A 73 0.36 10.61 -15.47
N CYS A 74 0.36 11.32 -14.34
CA CYS A 74 1.54 12.03 -13.85
C CYS A 74 2.64 11.07 -13.37
N ARG A 75 2.26 9.90 -12.83
CA ARG A 75 3.22 8.86 -12.42
C ARG A 75 4.03 8.34 -13.61
N GLY A 76 3.41 8.18 -14.77
CA GLY A 76 4.08 7.70 -15.98
C GLY A 76 5.06 8.70 -16.63
N GLN A 77 4.99 9.98 -16.26
CA GLN A 77 5.89 11.00 -16.84
C GLN A 77 7.30 10.96 -16.22
N GLY A 78 7.45 10.44 -15.00
CA GLY A 78 8.74 10.39 -14.31
C GLY A 78 9.72 9.30 -14.83
N THR A 79 9.26 8.43 -15.74
CA THR A 79 10.09 7.32 -16.26
C THR A 79 10.81 7.64 -17.56
N SER A 80 10.49 8.77 -18.21
CA SER A 80 11.19 9.21 -19.43
C SER A 80 12.39 10.07 -19.06
N LEU A 81 13.48 9.43 -18.63
CA LEU A 81 14.79 10.10 -18.66
C LEU A 81 15.37 9.97 -20.06
N PRO A 82 15.89 11.06 -20.67
CA PRO A 82 16.65 10.95 -21.90
C PRO A 82 17.91 10.11 -21.64
N PRO A 83 18.42 9.34 -22.63
CA PRO A 83 19.57 8.43 -22.44
C PRO A 83 20.85 9.14 -21.98
N GLU A 84 20.98 10.43 -22.31
CA GLU A 84 22.06 11.33 -21.88
C GLU A 84 21.99 11.72 -20.38
N ALA A 85 20.86 11.54 -19.71
CA ALA A 85 20.70 11.76 -18.28
C ALA A 85 21.12 10.56 -17.41
N ALA A 86 21.85 9.60 -17.98
CA ALA A 86 22.45 8.50 -17.23
C ALA A 86 23.39 9.08 -16.16
N ILE A 87 22.90 9.12 -14.91
CA ILE A 87 23.71 9.55 -13.76
C ILE A 87 24.91 8.59 -13.70
N PRO A 88 26.16 9.08 -13.86
CA PRO A 88 27.31 8.21 -13.73
C PRO A 88 27.33 7.65 -12.31
N SER A 89 27.38 6.31 -12.22
CA SER A 89 27.51 5.63 -10.93
C SER A 89 28.73 6.19 -10.20
N ARG A 90 28.53 6.73 -8.99
CA ARG A 90 29.59 7.32 -8.15
C ARG A 90 30.73 6.35 -7.83
N ASN A 91 30.57 5.06 -8.09
CA ASN A 91 31.56 4.01 -7.85
C ASN A 91 32.58 3.84 -9.00
N ARG A 92 32.65 4.75 -9.97
CA ARG A 92 33.59 4.67 -11.11
C ARG A 92 34.65 5.78 -11.11
N LEU A 93 35.01 6.31 -9.94
CA LEU A 93 36.24 7.11 -9.81
C LEU A 93 37.42 6.14 -9.62
N PRO A 94 38.37 6.02 -10.57
CA PRO A 94 39.61 5.29 -10.31
C PRO A 94 40.36 5.97 -9.18
N ASN A 95 40.87 5.18 -8.23
CA ASN A 95 41.81 5.66 -7.21
C ASN A 95 42.97 6.36 -7.94
N ARG A 96 43.19 7.62 -7.60
CA ARG A 96 44.33 8.41 -8.08
C ARG A 96 45.58 8.08 -7.27
#